data_AF-A0A2W4NWW9-F1
#
_entry.id   AF-A0A2W4NWW9-F1
#
_cell.length_a   1.000
_cell.length_b   1.000
_cell.length_c   1.000
_cell.angle_alpha   90.00
_cell.angle_beta   90.00
_cell.angle_gamma   90.00
#
_symmetry.space_group_name_H-M   'P 1'
#
loop_
_entity.id
_entity.type
_entity.pdbx_description
1 polymer ?
#
loop_
_entity_poly.entity_id
_entity_poly.type
_entity_poly.pdbx_seq_one_letter_code
_entity_poly.pdbx_strand_id
1 'polypeptide(L)'
;MMRWSDVLRYAKEGNPEPDKKVIKTDDEWRSLLPPDVYHITRRKGTERPFTGEYCEAHEPGRYACVCCGTLLFDSETKFESGTGWPSFTQPVTENAIRYDEDLS
;
A
#
# COMPACT_ATOMS: atom_id res chain seq x y z
N MET A 1 17.98 1.32 4.21
CA MET A 1 17.22 0.05 4.29
C MET A 1 16.53 0.05 5.63
N MET A 2 15.20 0.02 5.62
CA MET A 2 14.37 0.03 6.83
C MET A 2 14.51 -1.30 7.57
N ARG A 3 14.65 -1.28 8.89
CA ARG A 3 14.71 -2.51 9.71
C ARG A 3 13.36 -2.78 10.36
N TRP A 4 13.16 -4.05 10.73
CA TRP A 4 11.98 -4.46 11.48
C TRP A 4 11.78 -3.68 12.79
N SER A 5 12.87 -3.32 13.47
CA SER A 5 12.81 -2.46 14.67
C SER A 5 12.19 -1.10 14.39
N ASP A 6 12.41 -0.55 13.20
CA ASP A 6 11.93 0.78 12.83
C ASP A 6 10.41 0.72 12.56
N VAL A 7 9.93 -0.36 11.91
CA VAL A 7 8.50 -0.63 11.69
C VAL A 7 7.75 -0.79 13.02
N LEU A 8 8.27 -1.58 13.96
CA LEU A 8 7.67 -1.75 15.28
C LEU A 8 7.58 -0.43 16.05
N ARG A 9 8.60 0.41 15.91
CA ARG A 9 8.61 1.75 16.51
C ARG A 9 7.52 2.62 15.87
N TYR A 10 7.40 2.65 14.54
CA TYR A 10 6.38 3.45 13.86
C TYR A 10 4.95 3.05 14.23
N ALA A 11 4.69 1.75 14.34
CA ALA A 11 3.39 1.25 14.75
C ALA A 11 3.01 1.65 16.19
N LYS A 12 3.99 1.80 17.10
CA LYS A 12 3.76 2.10 18.52
C LYS A 12 3.85 3.57 18.89
N GLU A 13 4.85 4.27 18.35
CA GLU A 13 5.23 5.63 18.78
C GLU A 13 4.71 6.71 17.82
N GLY A 14 4.30 6.32 16.62
CA GLY A 14 3.78 7.23 15.60
C GLY A 14 4.49 7.10 14.27
N ASN A 15 3.76 7.39 13.20
CA ASN A 15 4.27 7.31 11.84
C ASN A 15 4.78 8.66 11.35
N PRO A 16 5.79 8.68 10.46
CA PRO A 16 6.21 9.90 9.79
C PRO A 16 5.07 10.53 8.97
N GLU A 17 5.04 11.86 8.93
CA GLU A 17 4.00 12.60 8.20
C GLU A 17 4.18 12.45 6.67
N PRO A 18 3.11 12.15 5.92
CA PRO A 18 3.19 12.02 4.47
C PRO A 18 3.32 13.40 3.82
N ASP A 19 4.07 13.47 2.71
CA ASP A 19 4.28 14.72 1.95
C ASP A 19 2.96 15.32 1.42
N LYS A 20 1.96 14.47 1.18
CA LYS A 20 0.66 14.86 0.62
C LYS A 20 -0.47 14.06 1.25
N LYS A 21 -1.49 14.77 1.71
CA LYS A 21 -2.75 14.20 2.22
C LYS A 21 -3.92 14.61 1.34
N VAL A 22 -4.61 13.63 0.77
CA VAL A 22 -5.84 13.86 -0.01
C VAL A 22 -7.03 13.60 0.89
N ILE A 23 -7.86 14.63 1.11
CA ILE A 23 -9.07 14.55 1.93
C ILE A 23 -10.28 14.63 1.00
N LYS A 24 -11.11 13.59 1.04
CA LYS A 24 -12.37 13.47 0.30
C LYS A 24 -13.37 12.69 1.14
N THR A 25 -14.65 12.90 0.88
CA THR A 25 -15.74 12.17 1.55
C THR A 25 -15.83 10.73 1.07
N ASP A 26 -16.57 9.89 1.82
CA ASP A 26 -16.81 8.50 1.41
C ASP A 26 -17.53 8.41 0.05
N ASP A 27 -18.49 9.29 -0.17
CA ASP A 27 -19.30 9.33 -1.40
C ASP A 27 -18.49 9.77 -2.61
N GLU A 28 -17.57 10.74 -2.43
CA GLU A 28 -16.63 11.12 -3.48
C GLU A 28 -15.74 9.94 -3.86
N TRP A 29 -15.17 9.21 -2.89
CA TRP A 29 -14.34 8.05 -3.18
C TRP A 29 -15.13 6.92 -3.84
N ARG A 30 -16.36 6.66 -3.39
CA ARG A 30 -17.23 5.64 -3.97
C ARG A 30 -17.58 5.95 -5.43
N SER A 31 -17.67 7.22 -5.78
CA SER A 31 -17.97 7.65 -7.15
C SER A 31 -16.73 7.66 -8.06
N LEU A 32 -15.53 7.83 -7.49
CA LEU A 32 -14.27 7.92 -8.24
C LEU A 32 -13.60 6.56 -8.47
N LEU A 33 -13.75 5.62 -7.54
CA LEU A 33 -13.03 4.35 -7.55
C LEU A 33 -13.93 3.20 -8.03
N PRO A 34 -13.38 2.22 -8.77
CA PRO A 34 -14.06 0.96 -9.02
C PRO A 34 -14.48 0.29 -7.70
N PRO A 35 -15.61 -0.46 -7.67
CA PRO A 35 -16.13 -1.05 -6.43
C PRO A 35 -15.11 -1.91 -5.66
N ASP A 36 -14.34 -2.73 -6.36
CA ASP A 36 -13.34 -3.62 -5.74
C ASP A 36 -12.18 -2.82 -5.13
N VAL A 37 -11.69 -1.80 -5.85
CA VAL A 37 -10.64 -0.89 -5.38
C VAL A 37 -11.11 -0.08 -4.17
N TYR A 38 -12.34 0.42 -4.21
CA TYR A 38 -12.96 1.12 -3.09
C TYR A 38 -13.07 0.22 -1.85
N HIS A 39 -13.51 -1.03 -2.04
CA HIS A 39 -13.61 -2.00 -0.94
C HIS A 39 -12.26 -2.24 -0.27
N ILE A 40 -11.20 -2.46 -1.05
CA ILE A 40 -9.85 -2.68 -0.52
C ILE A 40 -9.33 -1.42 0.19
N THR A 41 -9.31 -0.29 -0.51
CA THR A 41 -8.63 0.93 -0.04
C THR A 41 -9.39 1.72 1.02
N ARG A 42 -10.73 1.61 1.08
CA ARG A 42 -11.58 2.39 1.99
C ARG A 42 -12.29 1.55 3.04
N ARG A 43 -12.55 0.27 2.77
CA ARG A 43 -13.23 -0.65 3.69
C ARG A 43 -12.30 -1.70 4.30
N LYS A 44 -10.97 -1.55 4.12
CA LYS A 44 -9.95 -2.50 4.58
C LYS A 44 -10.22 -3.93 4.08
N GLY A 45 -10.77 -4.06 2.88
CA GLY A 45 -10.97 -5.35 2.23
C GLY A 45 -9.66 -5.93 1.70
N THR A 46 -9.67 -7.22 1.40
CA THR A 46 -8.55 -7.94 0.79
C THR A 46 -9.03 -8.62 -0.47
N GLU A 47 -8.32 -8.42 -1.59
CA GLU A 47 -8.63 -9.14 -2.83
C GLU A 47 -8.37 -10.65 -2.69
N ARG A 48 -8.95 -11.45 -3.57
CA ARG A 48 -8.69 -12.90 -3.58
C ARG A 48 -7.22 -13.15 -3.98
N PRO A 49 -6.58 -14.20 -3.46
CA PRO A 49 -5.23 -14.53 -3.85
C PRO A 49 -5.16 -14.83 -5.35
N PHE A 50 -4.06 -14.42 -6.00
CA PHE A 50 -3.79 -14.64 -7.43
C PHE A 50 -4.78 -13.98 -8.41
N THR A 51 -5.64 -13.04 -7.96
CA THR A 51 -6.55 -12.31 -8.85
C THR A 51 -6.08 -10.90 -9.20
N GLY A 52 -5.11 -10.36 -8.48
CA GLY A 52 -4.59 -9.01 -8.71
C GLY A 52 -3.73 -8.92 -9.98
N GLU A 53 -3.98 -7.89 -10.80
CA GLU A 53 -3.26 -7.61 -12.05
C GLU A 53 -1.73 -7.53 -11.86
N TYR A 54 -1.28 -7.02 -10.72
CA TYR A 54 0.14 -6.82 -10.42
C TYR A 54 0.80 -7.98 -9.67
N CYS A 55 0.09 -9.08 -9.44
CA CYS A 55 0.61 -10.24 -8.71
C CYS A 55 1.84 -10.83 -9.45
N GLU A 56 1.68 -11.11 -10.74
CA GLU A 56 2.73 -11.68 -11.62
C GLU A 56 3.44 -10.62 -12.48
N ALA A 57 3.13 -9.33 -12.30
CA ALA A 57 3.80 -8.28 -13.05
C ALA A 57 5.25 -8.11 -12.55
N HIS A 58 6.21 -8.30 -13.44
CA HIS A 58 7.65 -8.08 -13.21
C HIS A 58 8.23 -6.96 -14.06
N GLU A 59 7.36 -6.17 -14.70
CA GLU A 59 7.80 -5.07 -15.54
C GLU A 59 8.47 -3.98 -14.70
N PRO A 60 9.58 -3.40 -15.19
CA PRO A 60 10.24 -2.29 -14.51
C PRO A 60 9.29 -1.10 -14.44
N GLY A 61 9.05 -0.62 -13.24
CA GLY A 61 7.99 0.35 -12.99
C GLY A 61 7.89 0.79 -11.54
N ARG A 62 6.93 1.67 -11.31
CA ARG A 62 6.72 2.35 -10.04
C ARG A 62 5.27 2.21 -9.63
N TYR A 63 5.03 1.78 -8.39
CA TYR A 63 3.71 1.52 -7.86
C TYR A 63 3.25 2.72 -7.03
N ALA A 64 2.20 3.39 -7.50
CA ALA A 64 1.60 4.52 -6.82
C ALA A 64 0.27 4.15 -6.18
N CYS A 65 -0.10 4.87 -5.11
CA CYS A 65 -1.42 4.75 -4.50
C CYS A 65 -2.51 5.15 -5.49
N VAL A 66 -3.44 4.26 -5.76
CA VAL A 66 -4.59 4.51 -6.65
C VAL A 66 -5.48 5.68 -6.19
N CYS A 67 -5.49 5.98 -4.88
CA CYS A 67 -6.30 7.06 -4.33
C CYS A 67 -5.62 8.43 -4.47
N CYS A 68 -4.38 8.58 -3.99
CA CYS A 68 -3.72 9.89 -3.89
C CYS A 68 -2.62 10.14 -4.93
N GLY A 69 -2.21 9.10 -5.66
CA GLY A 69 -1.13 9.13 -6.65
C GLY A 69 0.27 9.17 -6.06
N THR A 70 0.42 9.10 -4.73
CA THR A 70 1.74 9.07 -4.08
C THR A 70 2.47 7.78 -4.42
N LEU A 71 3.75 7.89 -4.76
CA LEU A 71 4.60 6.74 -5.02
C LEU A 71 4.82 5.93 -3.74
N LEU A 72 4.61 4.62 -3.80
CA LEU A 72 4.71 3.72 -2.64
C LEU A 72 5.90 2.75 -2.77
N PHE A 73 6.02 2.07 -3.91
CA PHE A 73 7.03 1.04 -4.13
C PHE A 73 7.70 1.17 -5.49
N ASP A 74 8.93 0.67 -5.57
CA ASP A 74 9.65 0.50 -6.82
C ASP A 74 9.72 -1.00 -7.16
N SER A 75 9.55 -1.33 -8.44
CA SER A 75 9.70 -2.69 -8.97
C SER A 75 11.02 -3.36 -8.59
N GLU A 76 12.11 -2.59 -8.42
CA GLU A 76 13.41 -3.12 -7.96
C GLU A 76 13.35 -3.80 -6.58
N THR A 77 12.36 -3.42 -5.77
CA THR A 77 12.15 -3.97 -4.42
C THR A 77 11.09 -5.07 -4.39
N LYS A 78 10.44 -5.36 -5.52
CA LYS A 78 9.44 -6.43 -5.66
C LYS A 78 10.14 -7.79 -5.69
N PHE A 79 9.55 -8.76 -5.02
CA PHE A 79 10.02 -10.15 -5.06
C PHE A 79 8.86 -11.14 -5.13
N GLU A 80 9.15 -12.33 -5.63
CA GLU A 80 8.18 -13.43 -5.67
C GLU A 80 8.11 -14.12 -4.31
N SER A 81 7.04 -13.86 -3.58
CA SER A 81 6.78 -14.50 -2.29
C SER A 81 5.96 -15.78 -2.41
N GLY A 82 5.29 -16.00 -3.56
CA GLY A 82 4.34 -17.10 -3.75
C GLY A 82 3.06 -16.99 -2.93
N THR A 83 2.79 -15.84 -2.29
CA THR A 83 1.65 -15.68 -1.39
C THR A 83 0.33 -15.39 -2.09
N GLY A 84 0.37 -14.99 -3.37
CA GLY A 84 -0.78 -14.58 -4.15
C GLY A 84 -1.08 -13.09 -4.13
N TRP A 85 -0.19 -12.26 -3.55
CA TRP A 85 -0.24 -10.80 -3.60
C TRP A 85 1.14 -10.17 -3.88
N PRO A 86 1.19 -8.95 -4.45
CA PRO A 86 2.43 -8.22 -4.66
C PRO A 86 3.22 -8.05 -3.35
N SER A 87 4.49 -8.47 -3.34
CA SER A 87 5.35 -8.42 -2.16
C SER A 87 6.59 -7.57 -2.44
N PHE A 88 6.90 -6.66 -1.51
CA PHE A 88 8.00 -5.70 -1.62
C PHE A 88 8.83 -5.69 -0.33
N THR A 89 10.13 -5.44 -0.46
CA THR A 89 11.03 -5.43 0.70
C THR A 89 11.01 -4.13 1.49
N GLN A 90 10.78 -2.99 0.83
CA GLN A 90 10.74 -1.67 1.46
C GLN A 90 9.95 -0.65 0.62
N PRO A 91 9.36 0.40 1.24
CA PRO A 91 8.78 1.52 0.52
C PRO A 91 9.85 2.40 -0.15
N VAL A 92 9.43 3.27 -1.08
CA VAL A 92 10.32 4.24 -1.74
C VAL A 92 10.88 5.31 -0.80
N THR A 93 10.08 5.72 0.19
CA THR A 93 10.46 6.69 1.23
C THR A 93 9.88 6.26 2.57
N GLU A 94 10.51 6.70 3.67
CA GLU A 94 10.09 6.32 5.03
C GLU A 94 8.67 6.78 5.37
N ASN A 95 8.20 7.86 4.75
CA ASN A 95 6.88 8.45 4.96
C ASN A 95 5.81 8.07 3.93
N ALA A 96 6.12 7.16 3.00
CA ALA A 96 5.15 6.71 2.00
C ALA A 96 4.07 5.79 2.60
N ILE A 97 4.38 5.07 3.68
CA ILE A 97 3.50 4.06 4.28
C ILE A 97 3.32 4.34 5.77
N ARG A 98 2.08 4.15 6.22
CA ARG A 98 1.71 4.11 7.63
C ARG A 98 1.63 2.65 8.09
N TYR A 99 2.24 2.37 9.23
CA TYR A 99 2.20 1.09 9.92
C TYR A 99 1.24 1.19 11.11
N ASP A 100 0.27 0.28 11.17
CA ASP A 100 -0.65 0.11 12.27
C ASP A 100 -0.62 -1.37 12.71
N GLU A 101 -0.67 -1.63 14.01
CA GLU A 101 -0.80 -2.99 14.53
C GLU A 101 -2.22 -3.51 14.28
N ASP A 102 -2.32 -4.71 13.71
CA ASP A 102 -3.60 -5.38 13.45
C ASP A 102 -3.68 -6.71 14.24
N LEU A 103 -4.75 -6.88 15.01
CA LEU A 103 -5.01 -8.04 15.87
C LEU A 103 -6.32 -8.75 15.48
N SER A 104 -6.89 -8.39 14.34
CA SER A 104 -8.13 -8.97 13.80
C SER A 104 -8.05 -10.46 13.54
#